data_AF-A0A382Y241-F1
#
_entry.id   AF-A0A382Y241-F1
#
_cell.length_a   1.000
_cell.length_b   1.000
_cell.length_c   1.000
_cell.angle_alpha   90.00
_cell.angle_beta   90.00
_cell.angle_gamma   90.00
#
_symmetry.space_group_name_H-M   'P 1'
#
loop_
_entity.id
_entity.type
_entity.pdbx_description
1 polymer ?
#
loop_
_entity_poly.entity_id
_entity_poly.type
_entity_poly.pdbx_seq_one_letter_code
_entity_poly.pdbx_strand_id
1 'polypeptide(L)' 'MGYGKLVKRQDIEELENNSLASYAVKSGKSKGRQHKEKEHPYRTRFQRDRDRVIHSSAFRRL' A
#
# COMPACT_ATOMS: atom_id res chain seq x y z
N MET A 1 14.11 -5.45 23.53
CA MET A 1 13.53 -4.44 22.63
C MET A 1 13.56 -4.99 21.22
N GLY A 2 12.48 -5.61 20.75
CA GLY A 2 12.44 -6.21 19.43
C GLY A 2 12.43 -5.13 18.36
N TYR A 3 13.51 -5.04 17.58
CA TYR A 3 13.49 -4.26 16.34
C TYR A 3 12.42 -4.88 15.44
N GLY A 4 11.26 -4.20 15.35
CA GLY A 4 10.22 -4.56 14.40
C GLY A 4 10.84 -4.65 13.02
N LYS A 5 10.80 -5.84 12.42
CA LYS A 5 11.39 -6.12 11.11
C LYS A 5 10.92 -5.01 10.15
N LEU A 6 11.85 -4.27 9.54
CA LEU A 6 11.54 -3.26 8.53
C LEU A 6 11.02 -4.02 7.29
N VAL A 7 9.70 -4.22 7.23
CA VAL A 7 9.04 -4.91 6.13
C VAL A 7 9.09 -4.02 4.90
N LYS A 8 9.72 -4.49 3.82
CA LYS A 8 9.76 -3.77 2.55
C LYS A 8 8.40 -3.88 1.88
N ARG A 9 8.09 -2.94 0.99
CA ARG A 9 6.87 -2.98 0.15
C ARG A 9 6.72 -4.33 -0.57
N GLN A 10 7.83 -4.86 -1.09
CA GLN A 10 7.87 -6.12 -1.84
C GLN A 10 7.40 -7.32 -0.99
N ASP A 11 7.82 -7.37 0.28
CA ASP A 11 7.43 -8.45 1.20
C ASP A 11 5.91 -8.45 1.44
N ILE A 12 5.30 -7.26 1.52
CA ILE A 12 3.85 -7.10 1.69
C ILE A 12 3.11 -7.53 0.41
N GLU A 13 3.62 -7.12 -0.76
CA GLU A 13 3.05 -7.51 -2.06
C GLU A 13 3.14 -9.03 -2.30
N GLU A 14 4.22 -9.67 -1.86
CA GLU A 14 4.38 -11.13 -1.90
C GLU A 14 3.42 -11.83 -0.95
N LEU A 15 3.27 -11.32 0.28
CA LEU A 15 2.28 -11.81 1.22
C LEU A 15 0.86 -11.70 0.64
N GLU A 16 0.52 -10.57 0.01
CA GLU A 16 -0.76 -10.39 -0.69
C GLU A 16 -0.94 -11.41 -1.82
N ASN A 17 0.14 -11.75 -2.54
CA ASN A 17 0.09 -12.73 -3.60
C ASN A 17 -0.26 -14.14 -3.10
N ASN A 18 0.24 -14.50 -1.93
CA ASN A 18 0.10 -15.83 -1.34
C ASN A 18 -1.12 -15.99 -0.42
N SER A 19 -1.55 -14.92 0.25
CA SER A 19 -2.59 -14.98 1.28
C SER A 19 -3.97 -14.53 0.81
N LEU A 20 -4.05 -13.64 -0.20
CA LEU A 20 -5.35 -13.19 -0.72
C LEU A 20 -5.97 -14.22 -1.65
N ALA A 21 -7.30 -14.24 -1.69
CA ALA A 21 -8.06 -15.06 -2.62
C ALA A 21 -7.66 -14.80 -4.08
N SER A 22 -7.82 -15.79 -4.95
CA SER A 22 -7.41 -15.72 -6.37
C SER A 22 -8.03 -14.54 -7.12
N TYR A 23 -9.26 -14.15 -6.76
CA TYR A 23 -10.01 -13.04 -7.33
C TYR A 23 -9.76 -11.70 -6.64
N ALA A 24 -9.00 -11.66 -5.54
CA ALA A 24 -8.75 -10.42 -4.82
C ALA A 24 -7.84 -9.47 -5.63
N VAL A 25 -8.09 -8.18 -5.51
CA VAL A 25 -7.24 -7.15 -6.12
C VAL A 25 -5.97 -7.01 -5.29
N LYS A 26 -4.81 -7.19 -5.94
CA LYS A 26 -3.49 -7.13 -5.32
C LYS A 26 -2.82 -5.80 -5.60
N SER A 27 -2.16 -5.21 -4.59
CA SER A 27 -1.59 -3.86 -4.70
C SER A 27 -0.46 -3.78 -5.73
N GLY A 28 0.36 -4.83 -5.83
CA GLY A 28 1.44 -4.95 -6.82
C GLY A 28 0.96 -5.05 -8.28
N LYS A 29 -0.33 -5.40 -8.52
CA LYS A 29 -0.93 -5.48 -9.87
C LYS A 29 -1.71 -4.22 -10.25
N SER A 30 -1.59 -3.14 -9.48
CA SER A 30 -2.25 -1.87 -9.77
C SER A 30 -1.80 -1.28 -11.13
N LYS A 31 -2.75 -0.69 -11.88
CA LYS A 31 -2.48 -0.01 -13.17
C LYS A 31 -1.58 1.23 -13.04
N GLY A 32 -1.33 1.74 -11.83
CA GLY A 32 -0.55 2.96 -11.63
C GLY A 32 -1.39 4.12 -11.15
N ARG A 33 -0.75 5.28 -11.13
CA ARG A 33 -1.38 6.59 -10.90
C ARG A 33 -1.36 7.36 -12.21
N GLN A 34 -2.35 8.23 -12.39
CA GLN A 34 -2.41 9.12 -13.56
C GLN A 34 -1.13 9.97 -13.70
N HIS A 35 -0.61 10.46 -12.58
CA HIS A 35 0.70 11.13 -12.53
C HIS A 35 1.76 10.14 -12.05
N LYS A 36 2.86 10.04 -12.79
CA LYS A 36 3.98 9.15 -12.43
C LYS A 36 4.57 9.61 -11.10
N GLU A 37 4.71 8.67 -10.18
CA GLU A 37 5.32 8.88 -8.88
C GLU A 37 6.30 7.74 -8.58
N LYS A 38 7.29 7.99 -7.73
CA LYS A 38 8.22 6.96 -7.29
C LYS A 38 7.56 5.97 -6.32
N GLU A 39 7.90 4.69 -6.52
CA GLU A 39 8.15 3.67 -5.49
C GLU A 39 8.30 4.17 -4.05
N HIS A 40 7.35 3.92 -3.13
CA HIS A 40 7.67 4.01 -1.71
C HIS A 40 8.37 2.72 -1.24
N PRO A 41 9.46 2.80 -0.46
CA PRO A 41 10.24 1.61 -0.09
C PRO A 41 9.48 0.63 0.83
N TYR A 42 8.58 1.14 1.67
CA TYR A 42 7.92 0.34 2.73
C TYR A 42 6.40 0.25 2.62
N ARG A 43 5.76 1.04 1.77
CA ARG A 43 4.29 1.14 1.72
C ARG A 43 3.80 0.67 0.36
N THR A 44 2.82 -0.21 0.35
CA THR A 44 2.13 -0.60 -0.89
C THR A 44 1.35 0.57 -1.47
N ARG A 45 0.97 0.47 -2.74
CA ARG A 45 0.21 1.54 -3.40
C ARG A 45 -1.09 1.85 -2.66
N PHE A 46 -1.82 0.82 -2.23
CA PHE A 46 -3.07 0.98 -1.49
C PHE A 46 -2.86 1.52 -0.06
N GLN A 47 -1.78 1.13 0.63
CA GLN A 47 -1.44 1.73 1.92
C GLN A 47 -1.17 3.24 1.80
N ARG A 48 -0.47 3.67 0.73
CA ARG A 48 -0.25 5.10 0.48
C ARG A 48 -1.56 5.83 0.19
N ASP A 49 -2.46 5.23 -0.57
CA ASP A 49 -3.74 5.85 -0.90
C ASP A 49 -4.61 5.98 0.35
N ARG A 50 -4.61 4.97 1.23
CA ARG A 50 -5.24 5.06 2.56
C ARG A 50 -4.68 6.21 3.38
N ASP A 51 -3.36 6.34 3.46
CA ASP A 51 -2.73 7.43 4.21
C ASP A 51 -3.14 8.80 3.64
N ARG A 52 -3.21 8.97 2.32
CA ARG A 52 -3.69 10.21 1.68
C ARG A 52 -5.13 10.56 2.06
N VAL A 53 -6.02 9.56 2.04
CA VAL A 53 -7.44 9.75 2.38
C VAL A 53 -7.59 10.17 3.83
N ILE A 54 -6.94 9.47 4.76
CA ILE A 54 -7.00 9.76 6.21
C ILE A 54 -6.49 11.19 6.52
N HIS A 55 -5.45 11.66 5.81
CA HIS A 55 -4.88 12.99 6.01
C HIS A 55 -5.52 14.08 5.13
N SER A 56 -6.60 13.78 4.40
CA SER A 56 -7.29 14.79 3.60
C SER A 56 -8.11 15.74 4.48
N SER A 57 -8.29 16.99 4.04
CA SER A 57 -9.14 17.96 4.75
C SER A 57 -10.61 17.56 4.75
N ALA A 58 -11.09 16.92 3.66
CA ALA A 58 -12.45 16.41 3.55
C ALA A 58 -12.74 15.34 4.59
N PHE A 59 -11.86 14.33 4.73
CA PHE A 59 -12.03 13.25 5.71
C PHE A 59 -11.98 13.75 7.16
N ARG A 60 -11.13 14.74 7.47
CA ARG A 60 -11.05 15.34 8.80
C ARG A 60 -12.27 16.16 9.22
N ARG A 61 -13.16 16.49 8.29
CA ARG A 61 -14.39 17.27 8.53
C ARG A 61 -15.64 16.39 8.58
N LEU A 62 -15.47 15.07 8.47
CA LEU A 62 -16.51 14.08 8.74
C LEU A 62 -16.68 13.93 10.25
#